data_AF-A0A8E2QXQ2-F1
#
_entry.id   AF-A0A8E2QXQ2-F1
#
_cell.length_a   1.000
_cell.length_b   1.000
_cell.length_c   1.000
_cell.angle_alpha   90.00
_cell.angle_beta   90.00
_cell.angle_gamma   90.00
#
_symmetry.space_group_name_H-M   'P 1'
#
loop_
_entity.id
_entity.type
_entity.pdbx_description
1 polymer ?
#
loop_
_entity_poly.entity_id
_entity_poly.type
_entity_poly.pdbx_seq_one_letter_code
_entity_poly.pdbx_strand_id
1 'polypeptide(L)'
;MASQNLSREKYNFQISNYESQIEKKEEKIILSNNWFNAFIMKISLFFFIKFSLKWINFKNFFYLKKVKKIQKNTLRMSGDVWYKNIAPGLLNWTILLVMFVITIFPFYWMLITSFKSYDEVDPTKTRTLWELLWPKSWSLETYKNMFNFIDSVSSDSISFQRFFLNSFFIAILSTLTQLIASIIGGFAIYNWRTKINPLFMMIMFSIMMVPGEAMLLGRYILMVQLNWTNTLMALIIPFIGNVFTIYLMSNAFYALNRDLKRAAKIDGLSSFQYFLKIALPAISATIITAFIISFIESWNSVLWPVTIMRDNSEWKTIPIMLWKMMQTSGLEPELQVGFNPINLKMAASFIAILPMLVVFVVFNKFIINGLSKRGSSSSKG
;
A
#
# COMPACT_ATOMS: atom_id res chain seq x y z
N MET A 1 26.90 19.65 27.23
CA MET A 1 28.36 19.35 27.30
C MET A 1 28.82 19.10 28.74
N ALA A 2 28.41 19.90 29.73
CA ALA A 2 28.80 19.72 31.14
C ALA A 2 28.59 18.31 31.72
N SER A 3 27.43 17.67 31.49
CA SER A 3 27.16 16.31 32.00
C SER A 3 28.00 15.20 31.34
N GLN A 4 28.51 15.44 30.12
CA GLN A 4 29.38 14.51 29.41
C GLN A 4 30.81 14.56 29.93
N ASN A 5 31.32 15.77 30.17
CA ASN A 5 32.63 15.96 30.79
C ASN A 5 32.65 15.33 32.18
N LEU A 6 31.60 15.55 32.98
CA LEU A 6 31.46 14.95 34.31
C LEU A 6 31.46 13.40 34.28
N SER A 7 30.76 12.79 33.32
CA SER A 7 30.71 11.32 33.19
C SER A 7 32.04 10.73 32.72
N ARG A 8 32.76 11.45 31.84
CA ARG A 8 34.09 11.08 31.36
C ARG A 8 35.14 11.21 32.47
N GLU A 9 35.15 12.33 33.18
CA GLU A 9 36.03 12.58 34.32
C GLU A 9 35.82 11.53 35.42
N LYS A 10 34.56 11.19 35.72
CA LYS A 10 34.23 10.12 36.67
C LYS A 10 34.74 8.74 36.24
N TYR A 11 34.64 8.41 34.95
CA TYR A 11 35.19 7.15 34.41
C TYR A 11 36.72 7.12 34.50
N ASN A 12 37.38 8.20 34.06
CA ASN A 12 38.84 8.31 34.09
C ASN A 12 39.40 8.29 35.52
N PHE A 13 38.75 8.99 36.45
CA PHE A 13 39.13 8.99 37.87
C PHE A 13 38.98 7.60 38.51
N GLN A 14 37.94 6.84 38.12
CA GLN A 14 37.81 5.45 38.57
C GLN A 14 38.96 4.60 38.06
N ILE A 15 39.29 4.69 36.76
CA ILE A 15 40.43 3.97 36.18
C ILE A 15 41.73 4.31 36.90
N SER A 16 42.06 5.59 37.07
CA SER A 16 43.31 6.01 37.69
C SER A 16 43.45 5.54 39.15
N ASN A 17 42.35 5.52 39.92
CA ASN A 17 42.37 4.99 41.28
C ASN A 17 42.63 3.48 41.31
N TYR A 18 42.07 2.72 40.35
CA TYR A 18 42.36 1.30 40.25
C TYR A 18 43.77 1.02 39.74
N GLU A 19 44.31 1.82 38.82
CA GLU A 19 45.72 1.76 38.39
C GLU A 19 46.67 1.94 39.57
N SER A 20 46.45 2.96 40.42
CA SER A 20 47.25 3.15 41.64
C SER A 20 47.15 1.98 42.62
N GLN A 21 45.99 1.32 42.73
CA GLN A 21 45.84 0.11 43.55
C GLN A 21 46.54 -1.11 42.96
N ILE A 22 46.62 -1.20 41.62
CA ILE A 22 47.36 -2.25 40.92
C ILE A 22 48.86 -2.04 41.17
N GLU A 23 49.39 -0.83 40.97
CA GLU A 23 50.80 -0.49 41.24
C GLU A 23 51.21 -0.86 42.67
N LYS A 24 50.42 -0.47 43.68
CA LYS A 24 50.70 -0.84 45.09
C LYS A 24 50.71 -2.34 45.34
N LYS A 25 49.91 -3.11 44.60
CA LYS A 25 49.90 -4.57 44.71
C LYS A 25 51.08 -5.20 43.96
N GLU A 26 51.48 -4.63 42.83
CA GLU A 26 52.68 -5.04 42.08
C GLU A 26 53.95 -4.78 42.88
N GLU A 27 54.10 -3.61 43.51
CA GLU A 27 55.23 -3.31 44.41
C GLU A 27 55.34 -4.33 45.55
N LYS A 28 54.22 -4.70 46.18
CA LYS A 28 54.20 -5.74 47.22
C LYS A 28 54.59 -7.12 46.72
N ILE A 29 54.26 -7.45 45.47
CA ILE A 29 54.69 -8.70 44.82
C ILE A 29 56.19 -8.68 44.60
N ILE A 30 56.74 -7.55 44.15
CA ILE A 30 58.18 -7.38 43.87
C ILE A 30 59.00 -7.49 45.17
N LEU A 31 58.51 -6.94 46.28
CA LEU A 31 59.20 -6.95 47.58
C LEU A 31 59.05 -8.26 48.39
N SER A 32 58.33 -9.27 47.87
CA SER A 32 58.08 -10.53 48.59
C SER A 32 59.24 -11.52 48.48
N ASN A 33 59.93 -11.80 49.59
CA ASN A 33 61.06 -12.75 49.64
C ASN A 33 60.68 -14.24 49.48
N ASN A 34 59.40 -14.61 49.58
CA ASN A 34 58.95 -15.99 49.40
C ASN A 34 58.23 -16.17 48.05
N TRP A 35 58.75 -17.04 47.20
CA TRP A 35 58.25 -17.29 45.84
C TRP A 35 56.79 -17.77 45.81
N PHE A 36 56.39 -18.62 46.76
CA PHE A 36 55.02 -19.14 46.82
C PHE A 36 54.00 -18.03 47.16
N ASN A 37 54.37 -17.13 48.07
CA ASN A 37 53.53 -15.97 48.42
C ASN A 37 53.41 -15.00 47.24
N ALA A 38 54.51 -14.74 46.53
CA ALA A 38 54.49 -13.90 45.34
C ALA A 38 53.59 -14.49 44.22
N PHE A 39 53.59 -15.83 44.06
CA PHE A 39 52.73 -16.51 43.11
C PHE A 39 51.23 -16.37 43.45
N ILE A 40 50.84 -16.59 44.71
CA ILE A 40 49.45 -16.39 45.15
C ILE A 40 49.03 -14.93 44.94
N MET A 41 49.90 -13.97 45.27
CA MET A 41 49.62 -12.56 45.05
C MET A 41 49.43 -12.21 43.57
N LYS A 42 50.23 -12.77 42.65
CA LYS A 42 50.05 -12.59 41.19
C LYS A 42 48.71 -13.12 40.70
N ILE A 43 48.28 -14.30 41.18
CA ILE A 43 46.96 -14.84 40.87
C ILE A 43 45.87 -13.90 41.38
N SER A 44 46.00 -13.41 42.62
CA SER A 44 45.04 -12.47 43.21
C SER A 44 44.97 -11.15 42.42
N LEU A 45 46.11 -10.64 41.94
CA LEU A 45 46.20 -9.44 41.11
C LEU A 45 45.51 -9.66 39.76
N PHE A 46 45.75 -10.79 39.11
CA PHE A 46 45.12 -11.13 37.83
C PHE A 46 43.59 -11.14 37.94
N PHE A 47 43.05 -11.82 38.96
CA PHE A 47 41.61 -11.81 39.21
C PHE A 47 41.08 -10.42 39.57
N PHE A 48 41.84 -9.65 40.36
CA PHE A 48 41.49 -8.29 40.72
C PHE A 48 41.41 -7.36 39.50
N ILE A 49 42.38 -7.44 38.56
CA ILE A 49 42.38 -6.67 37.31
C ILE A 49 41.16 -7.05 36.46
N LYS A 50 40.96 -8.36 36.24
CA LYS A 50 39.86 -8.84 35.38
C LYS A 50 38.49 -8.48 35.95
N PHE A 51 38.32 -8.58 37.27
CA PHE A 51 37.09 -8.24 37.96
C PHE A 51 36.85 -6.73 38.01
N SER A 52 37.85 -5.93 38.38
CA SER A 52 37.74 -4.47 38.44
C SER A 52 37.42 -3.86 37.09
N LEU A 53 38.09 -4.27 36.01
CA LEU A 53 37.78 -3.82 34.64
C LEU A 53 36.34 -4.16 34.24
N LYS A 54 35.89 -5.39 34.53
CA LYS A 54 34.51 -5.80 34.24
C LYS A 54 33.50 -4.97 35.06
N TRP A 55 33.82 -4.68 36.32
CA TRP A 55 32.98 -3.90 37.23
C TRP A 55 32.88 -2.43 36.82
N ILE A 56 34.00 -1.81 36.40
CA ILE A 56 34.04 -0.44 35.89
C ILE A 56 33.21 -0.33 34.60
N ASN A 57 33.39 -1.28 33.68
CA ASN A 57 32.62 -1.32 32.43
C ASN A 57 31.13 -1.52 32.68
N PHE A 58 30.76 -2.31 33.71
CA PHE A 58 29.38 -2.49 34.11
C PHE A 58 28.77 -1.21 34.70
N LYS A 59 29.45 -0.56 35.67
CA LYS A 59 28.98 0.70 36.27
C LYS A 59 28.82 1.82 35.24
N ASN A 60 29.69 1.85 34.23
CA ASN A 60 29.71 2.88 33.20
C ASN A 60 29.13 2.39 31.87
N PHE A 61 28.31 1.32 31.88
CA PHE A 61 27.77 0.68 30.69
C PHE A 61 27.04 1.67 29.76
N PHE A 62 26.19 2.54 30.32
CA PHE A 62 25.44 3.53 29.55
C PHE A 62 26.36 4.58 28.90
N TYR A 63 27.40 5.02 29.63
CA TYR A 63 28.40 5.94 29.10
C TYR A 63 29.18 5.31 27.94
N LEU A 64 29.71 4.10 28.13
CA LEU A 64 30.47 3.38 27.11
C LEU A 64 29.63 3.05 25.87
N LYS A 65 28.36 2.65 26.06
CA LYS A 65 27.42 2.41 24.95
C LYS A 65 27.17 3.69 24.15
N LYS A 66 27.08 4.83 24.83
CA LYS A 66 26.91 6.15 24.19
C LYS A 66 28.17 6.59 23.46
N VAL A 67 29.36 6.41 24.03
CA VAL A 67 30.65 6.69 23.37
C VAL A 67 30.81 5.83 22.11
N LYS A 68 30.54 4.52 22.18
CA LYS A 68 30.55 3.64 20.99
C LYS A 68 29.57 4.10 19.91
N LYS A 69 28.39 4.60 20.29
CA LYS A 69 27.41 5.16 19.35
C LYS A 69 27.93 6.43 18.67
N ILE A 70 28.57 7.33 19.41
CA ILE A 70 29.19 8.55 18.87
C ILE A 70 30.37 8.21 17.96
N GLN A 71 31.23 7.26 18.36
CA GLN A 71 32.33 6.76 17.54
C GLN A 71 31.83 6.13 16.24
N LYS A 72 30.74 5.35 16.29
CA LYS A 72 30.10 4.80 15.09
C LYS A 72 29.53 5.89 14.18
N ASN A 73 28.99 6.96 14.74
CA ASN A 73 28.44 8.08 13.97
C ASN A 73 29.55 8.97 13.36
N THR A 74 30.67 9.18 14.06
CA THR A 74 31.82 9.92 13.53
C THR A 74 32.53 9.13 12.42
N LEU A 75 32.69 7.82 12.58
CA LEU A 75 33.18 6.93 11.51
C LEU A 75 32.24 6.86 10.29
N ARG A 76 30.93 7.09 10.50
CA ARG A 76 29.97 7.24 9.38
C ARG A 76 30.17 8.57 8.65
N MET A 77 30.52 9.64 9.37
CA MET A 77 30.78 10.96 8.80
C MET A 77 32.13 11.03 8.08
N SER A 78 33.13 10.21 8.47
CA SER A 78 34.43 10.12 7.80
C SER A 78 34.44 9.27 6.53
N GLY A 79 33.34 8.58 6.18
CA GLY A 79 33.23 7.79 4.95
C GLY A 79 33.93 6.41 4.97
N ASP A 80 34.68 6.09 6.02
CA ASP A 80 35.57 4.91 6.10
C ASP A 80 34.84 3.55 6.21
N VAL A 81 33.52 3.51 6.12
CA VAL A 81 32.70 2.30 6.38
C VAL A 81 31.77 1.95 5.22
N TRP A 82 31.95 2.56 4.04
CA TRP A 82 31.08 2.32 2.87
C TRP A 82 31.00 0.83 2.49
N TYR A 83 32.13 0.11 2.57
CA TYR A 83 32.20 -1.32 2.25
C TYR A 83 31.38 -2.23 3.19
N LYS A 84 31.22 -1.87 4.47
CA LYS A 84 30.39 -2.65 5.42
C LYS A 84 28.88 -2.49 5.15
N ASN A 85 28.48 -1.51 4.35
CA ASN A 85 27.09 -1.33 3.92
C ASN A 85 26.81 -1.94 2.52
N ILE A 86 27.83 -2.43 1.81
CA ILE A 86 27.65 -3.07 0.49
C ILE A 86 26.89 -4.39 0.62
N ALA A 87 27.28 -5.26 1.56
CA ALA A 87 26.62 -6.55 1.78
C ALA A 87 25.11 -6.43 2.14
N PRO A 88 24.69 -5.61 3.13
CA PRO A 88 23.27 -5.38 3.38
C PRO A 88 22.59 -4.61 2.25
N GLY A 89 23.31 -3.76 1.50
CA GLY A 89 22.79 -3.11 0.30
C GLY A 89 22.46 -4.11 -0.80
N LEU A 90 23.39 -5.01 -1.14
CA LEU A 90 23.20 -6.09 -2.11
C LEU A 90 22.07 -7.02 -1.69
N LEU A 91 22.00 -7.40 -0.41
CA LEU A 91 20.90 -8.19 0.11
C LEU A 91 19.55 -7.48 -0.11
N ASN A 92 19.45 -6.19 0.24
CA ASN A 92 18.23 -5.42 0.00
C ASN A 92 17.85 -5.36 -1.49
N TRP A 93 18.83 -5.12 -2.37
CA TRP A 93 18.59 -5.09 -3.83
C TRP A 93 18.14 -6.45 -4.37
N THR A 94 18.74 -7.54 -3.92
CA THR A 94 18.31 -8.90 -4.32
C THR A 94 16.89 -9.21 -3.85
N ILE A 95 16.54 -8.87 -2.61
CA ILE A 95 15.17 -9.05 -2.09
C ILE A 95 14.18 -8.22 -2.91
N LEU A 96 14.50 -6.95 -3.19
CA LEU A 96 13.65 -6.08 -4.02
C LEU A 96 13.48 -6.64 -5.44
N LEU A 97 14.53 -7.18 -6.04
CA LEU A 97 14.48 -7.79 -7.38
C LEU A 97 13.60 -9.04 -7.37
N VAL A 98 13.76 -9.93 -6.37
CA VAL A 98 12.92 -11.13 -6.23
C VAL A 98 11.45 -10.76 -6.05
N MET A 99 11.15 -9.79 -5.19
CA MET A 99 9.78 -9.28 -5.00
C MET A 99 9.21 -8.68 -6.28
N PHE A 100 10.02 -7.93 -7.04
CA PHE A 100 9.63 -7.37 -8.32
C PHE A 100 9.28 -8.47 -9.33
N VAL A 101 10.14 -9.49 -9.48
CA VAL A 101 9.90 -10.61 -10.39
C VAL A 101 8.63 -11.37 -10.01
N ILE A 102 8.44 -11.72 -8.73
CA ILE A 102 7.24 -12.42 -8.25
C ILE A 102 5.97 -11.61 -8.55
N THR A 103 6.03 -10.30 -8.38
CA THR A 103 4.87 -9.42 -8.56
C THR A 103 4.53 -9.19 -10.03
N ILE A 104 5.53 -9.07 -10.90
CA ILE A 104 5.34 -8.86 -12.35
C ILE A 104 5.00 -10.15 -13.09
N PHE A 105 5.43 -11.31 -12.58
CA PHE A 105 5.29 -12.59 -13.26
C PHE A 105 3.85 -12.92 -13.71
N PRO A 106 2.78 -12.74 -12.90
CA PRO A 106 1.41 -13.00 -13.36
C PRO A 106 0.98 -12.09 -14.53
N PHE A 107 1.42 -10.84 -14.54
CA PHE A 107 1.12 -9.90 -15.64
C PHE A 107 1.90 -10.25 -16.91
N TYR A 108 3.16 -10.66 -16.75
CA TYR A 108 3.97 -11.20 -17.84
C TYR A 108 3.30 -12.45 -18.44
N TRP A 109 2.87 -13.39 -17.59
CA TRP A 109 2.19 -14.61 -18.00
C TRP A 109 0.89 -14.31 -18.74
N MET A 110 0.07 -13.40 -18.21
CA MET A 110 -1.17 -12.94 -18.83
C MET A 110 -0.91 -12.34 -20.21
N LEU A 111 0.08 -11.44 -20.32
CA LEU A 111 0.43 -10.81 -21.58
C LEU A 111 0.86 -11.87 -22.60
N ILE A 112 1.82 -12.73 -22.29
CA ILE A 112 2.32 -13.70 -23.26
C ILE A 112 1.27 -14.72 -23.65
N THR A 113 0.50 -15.23 -22.70
CA THR A 113 -0.56 -16.21 -22.97
C THR A 113 -1.66 -15.62 -23.85
N SER A 114 -1.90 -14.29 -23.78
CA SER A 114 -2.87 -13.62 -24.66
C SER A 114 -2.48 -13.56 -26.14
N PHE A 115 -1.19 -13.71 -26.47
CA PHE A 115 -0.69 -13.75 -27.86
C PHE A 115 -0.52 -15.17 -28.41
N LYS A 116 -0.64 -16.19 -27.56
CA LYS A 116 -0.49 -17.59 -27.95
C LYS A 116 -1.74 -18.12 -28.66
N SER A 117 -1.53 -19.02 -29.62
CA SER A 117 -2.60 -19.80 -30.24
C SER A 117 -3.19 -20.83 -29.26
N TYR A 118 -4.36 -21.39 -29.59
CA TYR A 118 -4.98 -22.43 -28.75
C TYR A 118 -4.07 -23.64 -28.56
N ASP A 119 -3.42 -24.08 -29.64
CA ASP A 119 -2.48 -25.20 -29.60
C ASP A 119 -1.30 -24.99 -28.64
N GLU A 120 -0.86 -23.75 -28.48
CA GLU A 120 0.20 -23.37 -27.56
C GLU A 120 -0.24 -23.30 -26.10
N VAL A 121 -1.54 -23.38 -25.80
CA VAL A 121 -2.07 -23.30 -24.44
C VAL A 121 -2.98 -24.46 -24.02
N ASP A 122 -3.30 -25.36 -24.95
CA ASP A 122 -4.02 -26.63 -24.72
C ASP A 122 -3.42 -27.45 -23.56
N PRO A 123 -4.17 -27.73 -22.48
CA PRO A 123 -3.66 -28.48 -21.32
C PRO A 123 -3.31 -29.94 -21.63
N THR A 124 -3.76 -30.50 -22.76
CA THR A 124 -3.50 -31.90 -23.13
C THR A 124 -2.11 -32.13 -23.73
N LYS A 125 -1.41 -31.06 -24.16
CA LYS A 125 -0.10 -31.13 -24.78
C LYS A 125 1.02 -30.94 -23.75
N THR A 126 2.00 -31.84 -23.74
CA THR A 126 3.21 -31.70 -22.93
C THR A 126 4.09 -30.59 -23.50
N ARG A 127 4.61 -29.71 -22.64
CA ARG A 127 5.41 -28.55 -23.04
C ARG A 127 6.69 -28.45 -22.22
N THR A 128 7.73 -27.95 -22.87
CA THR A 128 8.95 -27.53 -22.17
C THR A 128 8.73 -26.20 -21.44
N LEU A 129 9.52 -25.92 -20.39
CA LEU A 129 9.46 -24.65 -19.66
C LEU A 129 9.65 -23.43 -20.58
N TRP A 130 10.46 -23.57 -21.63
CA TRP A 130 10.66 -22.52 -22.63
C TRP A 130 9.39 -22.21 -23.42
N GLU A 131 8.68 -23.23 -23.89
CA GLU A 131 7.41 -23.06 -24.63
C GLU A 131 6.27 -22.52 -23.75
N LEU A 132 6.36 -22.69 -22.42
CA LEU A 132 5.44 -22.07 -21.46
C LEU A 132 5.74 -20.57 -21.30
N LEU A 133 7.02 -20.19 -21.22
CA LEU A 133 7.44 -18.81 -20.95
C LEU A 133 7.55 -17.92 -22.18
N TRP A 134 7.66 -18.49 -23.38
CA TRP A 134 7.83 -17.75 -24.62
C TRP A 134 6.88 -18.27 -25.72
N PRO A 135 6.19 -17.38 -26.48
CA PRO A 135 5.32 -17.81 -27.57
C PRO A 135 6.13 -18.29 -28.76
N LYS A 136 5.65 -19.32 -29.48
CA LYS A 136 6.28 -19.77 -30.73
C LYS A 136 6.08 -18.77 -31.85
N SER A 137 4.89 -18.15 -31.87
CA SER A 137 4.55 -17.07 -32.80
C SER A 137 3.74 -16.01 -32.07
N TRP A 138 4.02 -14.74 -32.36
CA TRP A 138 3.21 -13.63 -31.88
C TRP A 138 2.03 -13.46 -32.83
N SER A 139 0.82 -13.81 -32.40
CA SER A 139 -0.39 -13.67 -33.21
C SER A 139 -1.43 -12.77 -32.56
N LEU A 140 -1.99 -11.85 -33.34
CA LEU A 140 -3.16 -11.05 -32.95
C LEU A 140 -4.49 -11.76 -33.22
N GLU A 141 -4.44 -12.97 -33.78
CA GLU A 141 -5.62 -13.76 -34.09
C GLU A 141 -6.41 -14.15 -32.83
N THR A 142 -5.71 -14.41 -31.72
CA THR A 142 -6.34 -14.65 -30.42
C THR A 142 -7.26 -13.51 -29.99
N TYR A 143 -6.89 -12.26 -30.24
CA TYR A 143 -7.76 -11.13 -29.93
C TYR A 143 -8.97 -11.06 -30.86
N LYS A 144 -8.81 -11.33 -32.16
CA LYS A 144 -9.95 -11.40 -33.10
C LYS A 144 -10.93 -12.51 -32.70
N ASN A 145 -10.41 -13.69 -32.37
CA ASN A 145 -11.19 -14.82 -31.90
C ASN A 145 -11.89 -14.51 -30.57
N MET A 146 -11.24 -13.75 -29.69
CA MET A 146 -11.84 -13.29 -28.44
C MET A 146 -13.04 -12.38 -28.70
N PHE A 147 -12.92 -11.38 -29.58
CA PHE A 147 -14.06 -10.52 -29.94
C PHE A 147 -15.21 -11.33 -30.53
N ASN A 148 -14.92 -12.15 -31.54
CA ASN A 148 -15.94 -12.99 -32.20
C ASN A 148 -16.62 -13.95 -31.23
N PHE A 149 -15.85 -14.58 -30.33
CA PHE A 149 -16.38 -15.48 -29.31
C PHE A 149 -17.37 -14.77 -28.39
N ILE A 150 -16.97 -13.62 -27.87
CA ILE A 150 -17.79 -12.85 -26.93
C ILE A 150 -19.08 -12.40 -27.60
N ASP A 151 -18.98 -11.92 -28.83
CA ASP A 151 -20.14 -11.53 -29.62
C ASP A 151 -21.10 -12.73 -29.85
N SER A 152 -20.56 -13.93 -30.12
CA SER A 152 -21.36 -15.14 -30.35
C SER A 152 -22.04 -15.72 -29.10
N VAL A 153 -21.42 -15.60 -27.92
CA VAL A 153 -21.94 -16.16 -26.66
C VAL A 153 -22.87 -15.20 -25.93
N SER A 154 -22.78 -13.90 -26.23
CA SER A 154 -23.66 -12.92 -25.66
C SER A 154 -25.08 -13.08 -26.23
N SER A 155 -25.99 -13.64 -25.42
CA SER A 155 -27.38 -13.94 -25.79
C SER A 155 -28.17 -12.76 -26.37
N ASP A 156 -27.70 -11.53 -26.14
CA ASP A 156 -28.33 -10.27 -26.60
C ASP A 156 -27.43 -9.45 -27.55
N SER A 157 -26.42 -10.04 -28.20
CA SER A 157 -25.49 -9.33 -29.11
C SER A 157 -24.74 -8.15 -28.47
N ILE A 158 -24.46 -8.23 -27.16
CA ILE A 158 -23.67 -7.21 -26.46
C ILE A 158 -22.21 -7.44 -26.81
N SER A 159 -21.66 -6.56 -27.65
CA SER A 159 -20.26 -6.66 -28.03
C SER A 159 -19.31 -6.40 -26.86
N PHE A 160 -18.09 -6.94 -26.94
CA PHE A 160 -17.04 -6.66 -25.95
C PHE A 160 -16.86 -5.14 -25.69
N GLN A 161 -16.93 -4.34 -26.75
CA GLN A 161 -16.81 -2.89 -26.69
C GLN A 161 -17.90 -2.29 -25.81
N ARG A 162 -19.13 -2.82 -25.87
CA ARG A 162 -20.23 -2.33 -25.02
C ARG A 162 -19.99 -2.67 -23.55
N PHE A 163 -19.53 -3.88 -23.22
CA PHE A 163 -19.13 -4.21 -21.84
C PHE A 163 -18.06 -3.25 -21.32
N PHE A 164 -17.06 -2.94 -22.14
CA PHE A 164 -15.97 -2.03 -21.79
C PHE A 164 -16.47 -0.60 -21.55
N LEU A 165 -17.27 -0.08 -22.47
CA LEU A 165 -17.86 1.26 -22.36
C LEU A 165 -18.80 1.36 -21.16
N ASN A 166 -19.63 0.35 -20.90
CA ASN A 166 -20.48 0.29 -19.72
C ASN A 166 -19.64 0.36 -18.45
N SER A 167 -18.59 -0.46 -18.34
CA SER A 167 -17.71 -0.48 -17.16
C SER A 167 -17.06 0.88 -16.92
N PHE A 168 -16.54 1.49 -17.98
CA PHE A 168 -15.91 2.80 -17.91
C PHE A 168 -16.90 3.89 -17.52
N PHE A 169 -18.07 3.90 -18.15
CA PHE A 169 -19.12 4.86 -17.89
C PHE A 169 -19.67 4.73 -16.48
N ILE A 170 -19.99 3.51 -16.04
CA ILE A 170 -20.46 3.22 -14.68
C ILE A 170 -19.38 3.62 -13.66
N ALA A 171 -18.12 3.24 -13.87
CA ALA A 171 -17.04 3.57 -12.93
C ALA A 171 -16.78 5.07 -12.80
N ILE A 172 -16.83 5.84 -13.89
CA ILE A 172 -16.71 7.30 -13.84
C ILE A 172 -17.92 7.90 -13.14
N LEU A 173 -19.14 7.52 -13.56
CA LEU A 173 -20.34 8.16 -13.07
C LEU A 173 -20.57 7.88 -11.59
N SER A 174 -20.34 6.63 -11.14
CA SER A 174 -20.38 6.23 -9.72
C SER A 174 -19.34 7.00 -8.91
N THR A 175 -18.10 7.08 -9.40
CA THR A 175 -17.02 7.79 -8.71
C THR A 175 -17.32 9.28 -8.58
N LEU A 176 -17.78 9.95 -9.65
CA LEU A 176 -18.07 11.38 -9.62
C LEU A 176 -19.24 11.69 -8.68
N THR A 177 -20.32 10.92 -8.75
CA THR A 177 -21.47 11.13 -7.84
C THR A 177 -21.09 10.85 -6.38
N GLN A 178 -20.35 9.78 -6.10
CA GLN A 178 -19.81 9.48 -4.77
C GLN A 178 -18.89 10.59 -4.26
N LEU A 179 -17.99 11.12 -5.10
CA LEU A 179 -17.07 12.19 -4.72
C LEU A 179 -17.80 13.50 -4.43
N ILE A 180 -18.78 13.89 -5.25
CA ILE A 180 -19.58 15.09 -5.00
C ILE A 180 -20.26 14.99 -3.62
N ALA A 181 -20.91 13.86 -3.35
CA ALA A 181 -21.52 13.62 -2.04
C ALA A 181 -20.49 13.63 -0.90
N SER A 182 -19.31 13.03 -1.13
CA SER A 182 -18.25 12.92 -0.13
C SER A 182 -17.59 14.26 0.19
N ILE A 183 -17.37 15.11 -0.82
CA ILE A 183 -16.81 16.45 -0.66
C ILE A 183 -17.79 17.32 0.12
N ILE A 184 -19.08 17.29 -0.24
CA ILE A 184 -20.12 18.06 0.45
C ILE A 184 -20.25 17.58 1.90
N GLY A 185 -20.35 16.27 2.12
CA GLY A 185 -20.45 15.68 3.46
C GLY A 185 -19.23 15.97 4.33
N GLY A 186 -18.02 15.82 3.76
CA GLY A 186 -16.76 16.10 4.46
C GLY A 186 -16.62 17.59 4.82
N PHE A 187 -17.01 18.48 3.92
CA PHE A 187 -17.01 19.92 4.18
C PHE A 187 -18.05 20.32 5.23
N ALA A 188 -19.25 19.72 5.20
CA ALA A 188 -20.28 19.96 6.21
C ALA A 188 -19.79 19.57 7.60
N ILE A 189 -19.17 18.39 7.75
CA ILE A 189 -18.57 17.94 9.01
C ILE A 189 -17.47 18.91 9.47
N TYR A 190 -16.59 19.34 8.57
CA TYR A 190 -15.56 20.34 8.86
C TYR A 190 -16.12 21.69 9.29
N ASN A 191 -17.23 22.13 8.69
CA ASN A 191 -17.78 23.46 8.90
C ASN A 191 -18.59 23.56 10.19
N TRP A 192 -19.37 22.53 10.53
CA TRP A 192 -20.29 22.59 11.66
C TRP A 192 -19.62 22.46 13.03
N ARG A 193 -18.47 21.77 13.17
CA ARG A 193 -17.66 21.64 14.41
C ARG A 193 -18.46 21.71 15.71
N THR A 194 -19.60 21.02 15.76
CA THR A 194 -20.45 21.00 16.94
C THR A 194 -19.97 19.92 17.91
N LYS A 195 -20.46 19.96 19.15
CA LYS A 195 -20.21 18.88 20.13
C LYS A 195 -20.76 17.51 19.67
N ILE A 196 -21.62 17.47 18.65
CA ILE A 196 -22.24 16.26 18.11
C ILE A 196 -21.37 15.61 17.02
N ASN A 197 -20.43 16.34 16.42
CA ASN A 197 -19.55 15.81 15.37
C ASN A 197 -18.85 14.48 15.74
N PRO A 198 -18.30 14.29 16.96
CA PRO A 198 -17.72 13.01 17.36
C PRO A 198 -18.73 11.85 17.34
N LEU A 199 -19.99 12.10 17.71
CA LEU A 199 -21.06 11.10 17.66
C LEU A 199 -21.37 10.69 16.21
N PHE A 200 -21.50 11.66 15.30
CA PHE A 200 -21.70 11.35 13.87
C PHE A 200 -20.54 10.54 13.29
N MET A 201 -19.30 10.92 13.63
CA MET A 201 -18.10 10.20 13.18
C MET A 201 -18.06 8.77 13.75
N MET A 202 -18.47 8.59 15.01
CA MET A 202 -18.59 7.28 15.64
C MET A 202 -19.62 6.41 14.91
N ILE A 203 -20.83 6.93 14.64
CA ILE A 203 -21.87 6.22 13.89
C ILE A 203 -21.37 5.83 12.49
N MET A 204 -20.72 6.76 11.80
CA MET A 204 -20.10 6.54 10.50
C MET A 204 -19.10 5.39 10.54
N PHE A 205 -18.19 5.38 11.51
CA PHE A 205 -17.23 4.28 11.66
C PHE A 205 -17.90 2.96 12.03
N SER A 206 -18.93 2.96 12.87
CA SER A 206 -19.70 1.75 13.18
C SER A 206 -20.32 1.14 11.92
N ILE A 207 -20.81 1.97 10.98
CA ILE A 207 -21.33 1.49 9.69
C ILE A 207 -20.21 0.87 8.84
N MET A 208 -19.01 1.48 8.83
CA MET A 208 -17.85 0.92 8.11
C MET A 208 -17.35 -0.42 8.66
N MET A 209 -17.63 -0.74 9.93
CA MET A 209 -17.27 -2.03 10.52
C MET A 209 -18.13 -3.16 9.97
N VAL A 210 -19.33 -2.85 9.44
CA VAL A 210 -20.18 -3.84 8.78
C VAL A 210 -19.60 -4.10 7.38
N PRO A 211 -19.22 -5.34 7.05
CA PRO A 211 -18.69 -5.65 5.72
C PRO A 211 -19.77 -5.39 4.67
N GLY A 212 -19.39 -4.77 3.55
CA GLY A 212 -20.33 -4.44 2.48
C GLY A 212 -21.14 -5.63 1.97
N GLU A 213 -20.55 -6.82 2.00
CA GLU A 213 -21.19 -8.08 1.57
C GLU A 213 -22.31 -8.54 2.50
N ALA A 214 -22.25 -8.23 3.79
CA ALA A 214 -23.36 -8.51 4.70
C ALA A 214 -24.59 -7.62 4.39
N MET A 215 -24.37 -6.46 3.77
CA MET A 215 -25.43 -5.55 3.35
C MET A 215 -26.02 -5.90 1.97
N LEU A 216 -25.47 -6.89 1.26
CA LEU A 216 -25.83 -7.21 -0.12
C LEU A 216 -27.33 -7.52 -0.27
N LEU A 217 -27.85 -8.41 0.58
CA LEU A 217 -29.26 -8.82 0.55
C LEU A 217 -30.21 -7.67 0.85
N GLY A 218 -29.88 -6.84 1.84
CA GLY A 218 -30.67 -5.64 2.18
C GLY A 218 -30.72 -4.65 1.02
N ARG A 219 -29.57 -4.39 0.37
CA ARG A 219 -29.50 -3.53 -0.82
C ARG A 219 -30.31 -4.11 -1.98
N TYR A 220 -30.22 -5.43 -2.21
CA TYR A 220 -30.99 -6.09 -3.26
C TYR A 220 -32.50 -5.94 -3.03
N ILE A 221 -32.98 -6.22 -1.82
CA ILE A 221 -34.41 -6.06 -1.47
C ILE A 221 -34.86 -4.63 -1.69
N LEU A 222 -34.07 -3.63 -1.29
CA LEU A 222 -34.39 -2.22 -1.53
C LEU A 222 -34.49 -1.90 -3.03
N MET A 223 -33.58 -2.42 -3.86
CA MET A 223 -33.65 -2.19 -5.31
C MET A 223 -34.86 -2.88 -5.96
N VAL A 224 -35.27 -4.05 -5.45
CA VAL A 224 -36.51 -4.74 -5.87
C VAL A 224 -37.73 -3.89 -5.50
N GLN A 225 -37.81 -3.41 -4.26
CA GLN A 225 -38.92 -2.57 -3.80
C GLN A 225 -39.04 -1.25 -4.59
N LEU A 226 -37.91 -0.69 -5.01
CA LEU A 226 -37.85 0.50 -5.86
C LEU A 226 -38.09 0.22 -7.35
N ASN A 227 -38.22 -1.05 -7.75
CA ASN A 227 -38.25 -1.48 -9.15
C ASN A 227 -37.02 -1.00 -9.97
N TRP A 228 -35.86 -0.89 -9.32
CA TRP A 228 -34.61 -0.45 -9.96
C TRP A 228 -33.73 -1.62 -10.42
N THR A 229 -34.12 -2.87 -10.16
CA THR A 229 -33.40 -4.04 -10.67
C THR A 229 -33.19 -3.93 -12.17
N ASN A 230 -32.03 -4.40 -12.66
CA ASN A 230 -31.68 -4.34 -14.08
C ASN A 230 -31.49 -2.92 -14.68
N THR A 231 -31.36 -1.88 -13.86
CA THR A 231 -31.14 -0.49 -14.32
C THR A 231 -29.77 0.07 -13.93
N LEU A 232 -29.32 1.09 -14.66
CA LEU A 232 -28.12 1.86 -14.32
C LEU A 232 -28.16 2.45 -12.90
N MET A 233 -29.33 2.90 -12.44
CA MET A 233 -29.50 3.52 -11.12
C MET A 233 -29.14 2.54 -10.00
N ALA A 234 -29.48 1.26 -10.15
CA ALA A 234 -29.13 0.25 -9.16
C ALA A 234 -27.61 -0.02 -9.06
N LEU A 235 -26.82 0.33 -10.09
CA LEU A 235 -25.36 0.22 -10.05
C LEU A 235 -24.69 1.41 -9.37
N ILE A 236 -25.36 2.58 -9.30
CA ILE A 236 -24.74 3.84 -8.87
C ILE A 236 -25.25 4.27 -7.49
N ILE A 237 -26.57 4.43 -7.34
CA ILE A 237 -27.19 5.08 -6.19
C ILE A 237 -26.81 4.42 -4.85
N PRO A 238 -26.76 3.09 -4.72
CA PRO A 238 -26.44 2.44 -3.44
C PRO A 238 -25.05 2.78 -2.87
N PHE A 239 -24.13 3.28 -3.70
CA PHE A 239 -22.72 3.50 -3.33
C PHE A 239 -22.35 4.98 -3.16
N ILE A 240 -23.27 5.91 -3.41
CA ILE A 240 -23.01 7.36 -3.30
C ILE A 240 -22.59 7.74 -1.87
N GLY A 241 -23.24 7.15 -0.87
CA GLY A 241 -23.02 7.41 0.55
C GLY A 241 -21.83 6.66 1.14
N ASN A 242 -20.66 6.72 0.51
CA ASN A 242 -19.48 6.00 1.01
C ASN A 242 -18.84 6.75 2.20
N VAL A 243 -18.94 6.13 3.37
CA VAL A 243 -18.48 6.68 4.65
C VAL A 243 -16.97 6.92 4.66
N PHE A 244 -16.18 6.00 4.07
CA PHE A 244 -14.72 6.13 4.03
C PHE A 244 -14.29 7.38 3.25
N THR A 245 -14.90 7.62 2.09
CA THR A 245 -14.55 8.80 1.28
C THR A 245 -15.04 10.10 1.93
N ILE A 246 -16.22 10.11 2.56
CA ILE A 246 -16.66 11.28 3.36
C ILE A 246 -15.66 11.56 4.50
N TYR A 247 -15.24 10.52 5.21
CA TYR A 247 -14.27 10.64 6.29
C TYR A 247 -12.93 11.19 5.78
N LEU A 248 -12.42 10.65 4.68
CA LEU A 248 -11.18 11.09 4.04
C LEU A 248 -11.24 12.58 3.64
N MET A 249 -12.35 13.03 3.06
CA MET A 249 -12.58 14.45 2.73
C MET A 249 -12.62 15.32 3.98
N SER A 250 -13.34 14.87 5.02
CA SER A 250 -13.46 15.61 6.28
C SER A 250 -12.07 15.83 6.91
N ASN A 251 -11.24 14.79 6.96
CA ASN A 251 -9.88 14.86 7.48
C ASN A 251 -9.00 15.82 6.69
N ALA A 252 -9.11 15.83 5.35
CA ALA A 252 -8.36 16.75 4.52
C ALA A 252 -8.75 18.21 4.77
N PHE A 253 -10.04 18.50 4.92
CA PHE A 253 -10.49 19.85 5.30
C PHE A 253 -10.05 20.23 6.72
N TYR A 254 -10.06 19.30 7.68
CA TYR A 254 -9.56 19.54 9.04
C TYR A 254 -8.06 19.86 9.09
N ALA A 255 -7.27 19.31 8.17
CA ALA A 255 -5.84 19.58 8.06
C ALA A 255 -5.52 21.00 7.56
N LEU A 256 -6.48 21.73 6.99
CA LEU A 256 -6.31 23.12 6.58
C LEU A 256 -6.15 24.02 7.81
N ASN A 257 -5.25 25.01 7.72
CA ASN A 257 -5.09 26.00 8.78
C ASN A 257 -6.42 26.75 9.01
N ARG A 258 -6.89 26.80 10.26
CA ARG A 258 -8.13 27.47 10.65
C ARG A 258 -8.11 28.97 10.32
N ASP A 259 -6.92 29.57 10.26
CA ASP A 259 -6.76 30.98 9.95
C ASP A 259 -7.07 31.30 8.48
N LEU A 260 -6.97 30.33 7.56
CA LEU A 260 -7.36 30.52 6.16
C LEU A 260 -8.83 30.91 6.02
N LYS A 261 -9.71 30.26 6.80
CA LYS A 261 -11.14 30.57 6.80
C LYS A 261 -11.43 31.94 7.40
N ARG A 262 -10.66 32.35 8.42
CA ARG A 262 -10.80 33.67 9.06
C ARG A 262 -10.32 34.78 8.14
N ALA A 263 -9.15 34.60 7.51
CA ALA A 263 -8.60 35.52 6.53
C ALA A 263 -9.57 35.70 5.34
N ALA A 264 -10.07 34.61 4.77
CA ALA A 264 -11.06 34.68 3.69
C ALA A 264 -12.33 35.46 4.08
N LYS A 265 -12.78 35.34 5.34
CA LYS A 265 -13.93 36.11 5.84
C LYS A 265 -13.61 37.60 5.97
N ILE A 266 -12.38 37.96 6.35
CA ILE A 266 -11.91 39.36 6.38
C ILE A 266 -11.85 39.92 4.95
N ASP A 267 -11.42 39.11 3.97
CA ASP A 267 -11.41 39.45 2.54
C ASP A 267 -12.81 39.49 1.90
N GLY A 268 -13.89 39.34 2.69
CA GLY A 268 -15.27 39.44 2.22
C GLY A 268 -15.78 38.21 1.45
N LEU A 269 -15.06 37.09 1.43
CA LEU A 269 -15.51 35.87 0.76
C LEU A 269 -16.68 35.22 1.53
N SER A 270 -17.74 34.86 0.79
CA SER A 270 -18.82 34.05 1.34
C SER A 270 -18.35 32.62 1.66
N SER A 271 -19.04 31.89 2.54
CA SER A 271 -18.68 30.50 2.88
C SER A 271 -18.62 29.59 1.65
N PHE A 272 -19.50 29.80 0.67
CA PHE A 272 -19.52 29.04 -0.58
C PHE A 272 -18.34 29.41 -1.49
N GLN A 273 -17.98 30.70 -1.55
CA GLN A 273 -16.78 31.15 -2.27
C GLN A 273 -15.50 30.62 -1.63
N TYR A 274 -15.40 30.62 -0.28
CA TYR A 274 -14.30 29.99 0.44
C TYR A 274 -14.19 28.49 0.10
N PHE A 275 -15.32 27.78 0.09
CA PHE A 275 -15.37 26.37 -0.28
C PHE A 275 -14.80 26.13 -1.68
N LEU A 276 -15.33 26.79 -2.71
CA LEU A 276 -14.93 26.55 -4.10
C LEU A 276 -13.54 27.10 -4.45
N LYS A 277 -13.18 28.29 -3.97
CA LYS A 277 -11.96 28.99 -4.40
C LYS A 277 -10.73 28.66 -3.56
N ILE A 278 -10.91 28.26 -2.30
CA ILE A 278 -9.79 28.07 -1.36
C ILE A 278 -9.76 26.64 -0.83
N ALA A 279 -10.84 26.19 -0.19
CA ALA A 279 -10.83 24.89 0.50
C ALA A 279 -10.70 23.72 -0.47
N LEU A 280 -11.48 23.73 -1.57
CA LEU A 280 -11.51 22.64 -2.54
C LEU A 280 -10.18 22.47 -3.31
N PRO A 281 -9.56 23.52 -3.87
CA PRO A 281 -8.25 23.39 -4.53
C PRO A 281 -7.14 22.97 -3.56
N ALA A 282 -7.21 23.40 -2.29
CA ALA A 282 -6.23 23.06 -1.27
C ALA A 282 -6.19 21.56 -0.94
N ILE A 283 -7.29 20.84 -1.10
CA ILE A 283 -7.37 19.39 -0.87
C ILE A 283 -7.36 18.57 -2.17
N SER A 284 -7.00 19.17 -3.31
CA SER A 284 -7.00 18.52 -4.64
C SER A 284 -6.26 17.18 -4.69
N ALA A 285 -5.12 17.05 -3.98
CA ALA A 285 -4.39 15.80 -3.88
C ALA A 285 -5.22 14.67 -3.22
N THR A 286 -6.00 15.01 -2.18
CA THR A 286 -6.92 14.06 -1.54
C THR A 286 -8.09 13.71 -2.46
N ILE A 287 -8.63 14.69 -3.20
CA ILE A 287 -9.71 14.46 -4.18
C ILE A 287 -9.26 13.46 -5.25
N ILE A 288 -8.06 13.67 -5.81
CA ILE A 288 -7.46 12.76 -6.79
C ILE A 288 -7.25 11.37 -6.20
N THR A 289 -6.75 11.28 -4.96
CA THR A 289 -6.56 9.99 -4.29
C THR A 289 -7.87 9.24 -4.11
N ALA A 290 -8.92 9.94 -3.65
CA ALA A 290 -10.24 9.35 -3.49
C ALA A 290 -10.85 8.95 -4.84
N PHE A 291 -10.67 9.75 -5.89
CA PHE A 291 -11.09 9.41 -7.25
C PHE A 291 -10.49 8.08 -7.71
N ILE A 292 -9.17 7.91 -7.55
CA ILE A 292 -8.49 6.69 -7.98
C ILE A 292 -9.02 5.47 -7.20
N ILE A 293 -9.16 5.59 -5.88
CA ILE A 293 -9.65 4.49 -5.03
C ILE A 293 -11.07 4.10 -5.43
N SER A 294 -11.99 5.08 -5.51
CA SER A 294 -13.39 4.85 -5.89
C SER A 294 -13.53 4.32 -7.33
N PHE A 295 -12.73 4.82 -8.25
CA PHE A 295 -12.73 4.34 -9.63
C PHE A 295 -12.30 2.88 -9.72
N ILE A 296 -11.21 2.51 -9.03
CA ILE A 296 -10.73 1.12 -8.97
C ILE A 296 -11.78 0.21 -8.31
N GLU A 297 -12.42 0.67 -7.23
CA GLU A 297 -13.49 -0.08 -6.55
C GLU A 297 -14.68 -0.34 -7.49
N SER A 298 -15.13 0.69 -8.21
CA SER A 298 -16.25 0.55 -9.14
C SER A 298 -15.87 -0.25 -10.39
N TRP A 299 -14.66 -0.10 -10.92
CA TRP A 299 -14.16 -0.83 -12.09
C TRP A 299 -14.01 -2.34 -11.80
N ASN A 300 -13.57 -2.70 -10.60
CA ASN A 300 -13.36 -4.09 -10.19
C ASN A 300 -14.59 -4.74 -9.58
N SER A 301 -15.74 -4.05 -9.55
CA SER A 301 -16.96 -4.58 -8.94
C SER A 301 -17.53 -5.75 -9.75
N VAL A 302 -17.62 -6.92 -9.11
CA VAL A 302 -18.23 -8.14 -9.67
C VAL A 302 -19.51 -8.49 -8.94
N LEU A 303 -19.42 -8.64 -7.61
CA LEU A 303 -20.47 -9.28 -6.81
C LEU A 303 -21.82 -8.56 -6.88
N TRP A 304 -21.82 -7.23 -6.72
CA TRP A 304 -23.05 -6.45 -6.83
C TRP A 304 -23.63 -6.45 -8.25
N PRO A 305 -22.88 -6.08 -9.32
CA PRO A 305 -23.39 -6.11 -10.69
C PRO A 305 -23.96 -7.46 -11.11
N VAL A 306 -23.28 -8.58 -10.78
CA VAL A 306 -23.77 -9.93 -11.07
C VAL A 306 -25.09 -10.24 -10.36
N THR A 307 -25.28 -9.72 -9.15
CA THR A 307 -26.49 -9.98 -8.35
C THR A 307 -27.70 -9.19 -8.86
N ILE A 308 -27.49 -7.95 -9.32
CA ILE A 308 -28.57 -7.00 -9.59
C ILE A 308 -28.93 -6.87 -11.09
N MET A 309 -28.01 -7.24 -11.98
CA MET A 309 -28.21 -7.25 -13.43
C MET A 309 -28.66 -8.63 -13.90
N ARG A 310 -29.70 -8.68 -14.73
CA ARG A 310 -30.22 -9.92 -15.32
C ARG A 310 -29.53 -10.22 -16.65
N ASP A 311 -29.81 -11.39 -17.21
CA ASP A 311 -29.23 -11.77 -18.50
C ASP A 311 -29.62 -10.84 -19.65
N ASN A 312 -30.82 -10.26 -19.65
CA ASN A 312 -31.24 -9.31 -20.66
C ASN A 312 -30.76 -7.85 -20.42
N SER A 313 -29.82 -7.64 -19.49
CA SER A 313 -29.35 -6.29 -19.18
C SER A 313 -28.38 -5.74 -20.21
N GLU A 314 -28.63 -4.52 -20.69
CA GLU A 314 -27.66 -3.78 -21.50
C GLU A 314 -26.51 -3.18 -20.67
N TRP A 315 -26.59 -3.17 -19.34
CA TRP A 315 -25.63 -2.50 -18.44
C TRP A 315 -24.57 -3.43 -17.84
N LYS A 316 -24.40 -4.63 -18.41
CA LYS A 316 -23.37 -5.56 -17.96
C LYS A 316 -21.98 -4.98 -18.18
N THR A 317 -21.08 -5.30 -17.25
CA THR A 317 -19.70 -4.79 -17.19
C THR A 317 -18.69 -5.87 -17.57
N ILE A 318 -17.45 -5.46 -17.86
CA ILE A 318 -16.31 -6.33 -18.15
C ILE A 318 -16.05 -7.32 -17.01
N PRO A 319 -16.08 -6.94 -15.72
CA PRO A 319 -15.96 -7.91 -14.64
C PRO A 319 -17.07 -8.99 -14.66
N ILE A 320 -18.33 -8.65 -14.99
CA ILE A 320 -19.41 -9.65 -15.17
C ILE A 320 -19.06 -10.60 -16.31
N MET A 321 -18.63 -10.06 -17.45
CA MET A 321 -18.25 -10.85 -18.62
C MET A 321 -17.09 -11.80 -18.31
N LEU A 322 -16.03 -11.31 -17.63
CA LEU A 322 -14.89 -12.13 -17.22
C LEU A 322 -15.32 -13.22 -16.23
N TRP A 323 -16.18 -12.88 -15.27
CA TRP A 323 -16.72 -13.84 -14.32
C TRP A 323 -17.55 -14.95 -15.00
N LYS A 324 -18.36 -14.62 -16.01
CA LYS A 324 -19.10 -15.60 -16.82
C LYS A 324 -18.15 -16.48 -17.62
N MET A 325 -17.11 -15.91 -18.26
CA MET A 325 -16.08 -16.69 -18.94
C MET A 325 -15.32 -17.61 -17.99
N MET A 326 -15.07 -17.20 -16.74
CA MET A 326 -14.39 -18.03 -15.76
C MET A 326 -15.21 -19.23 -15.30
N GLN A 327 -16.53 -19.07 -15.15
CA GLN A 327 -17.43 -20.14 -14.69
C GLN A 327 -17.81 -21.18 -15.73
N THR A 328 -17.67 -20.90 -17.02
CA THR A 328 -17.96 -21.87 -18.09
C THR A 328 -16.90 -22.98 -18.19
N SER A 329 -16.45 -23.50 -17.04
CA SER A 329 -15.44 -24.54 -16.88
C SER A 329 -16.00 -25.79 -16.18
N GLY A 330 -17.09 -26.37 -16.70
CA GLY A 330 -17.61 -27.64 -16.20
C GLY A 330 -18.87 -28.16 -16.90
N LEU A 331 -18.73 -29.27 -17.65
CA LEU A 331 -19.70 -30.34 -17.87
C LEU A 331 -21.12 -29.99 -18.37
N GLU A 332 -21.26 -29.33 -19.51
CA GLU A 332 -22.42 -29.55 -20.38
C GLU A 332 -21.96 -30.11 -21.73
N PRO A 333 -22.26 -31.38 -22.06
CA PRO A 333 -21.84 -32.03 -23.31
C PRO A 333 -22.48 -31.47 -24.58
N GLU A 334 -23.51 -30.63 -24.45
CA GLU A 334 -24.37 -30.27 -25.58
C GLU A 334 -23.84 -29.10 -26.42
N LEU A 335 -22.88 -28.33 -25.90
CA LEU A 335 -22.11 -27.36 -26.68
C LEU A 335 -20.76 -28.00 -27.06
N GLN A 336 -20.80 -28.77 -28.14
CA GLN A 336 -19.68 -29.39 -28.85
C GLN A 336 -18.38 -28.57 -28.76
N VAL A 337 -17.25 -29.25 -28.50
CA VAL A 337 -15.89 -28.89 -28.98
C VAL A 337 -15.54 -27.39 -28.98
N GLY A 338 -14.74 -26.93 -28.01
CA GLY A 338 -13.85 -25.79 -28.26
C GLY A 338 -13.94 -24.56 -27.34
N PHE A 339 -14.55 -24.61 -26.16
CA PHE A 339 -14.55 -23.44 -25.27
C PHE A 339 -14.12 -23.68 -23.81
N ASN A 340 -12.79 -23.64 -23.62
CA ASN A 340 -12.13 -22.76 -22.63
C ASN A 340 -10.65 -22.55 -23.04
N PRO A 341 -10.38 -21.76 -24.09
CA PRO A 341 -9.03 -21.41 -24.47
C PRO A 341 -8.50 -20.41 -23.45
N ILE A 342 -7.56 -20.84 -22.60
CA ILE A 342 -6.98 -19.96 -21.57
C ILE A 342 -6.37 -18.69 -22.19
N ASN A 343 -5.91 -18.74 -23.44
CA ASN A 343 -5.44 -17.59 -24.21
C ASN A 343 -6.54 -16.55 -24.46
N LEU A 344 -7.80 -16.94 -24.74
CA LEU A 344 -8.91 -15.98 -24.89
C LEU A 344 -9.25 -15.29 -23.56
N LYS A 345 -9.24 -16.04 -22.45
CA LYS A 345 -9.44 -15.48 -21.10
C LYS A 345 -8.35 -14.46 -20.77
N MET A 346 -7.09 -14.82 -21.05
CA MET A 346 -5.94 -13.94 -20.82
C MET A 346 -5.98 -12.70 -21.71
N ALA A 347 -6.43 -12.82 -22.97
CA ALA A 347 -6.63 -11.69 -23.87
C ALA A 347 -7.69 -10.71 -23.35
N ALA A 348 -8.86 -11.21 -22.93
CA ALA A 348 -9.91 -10.39 -22.36
C ALA A 348 -9.46 -9.70 -21.06
N SER A 349 -8.79 -10.45 -20.17
CA SER A 349 -8.22 -9.90 -18.92
C SER A 349 -7.13 -8.85 -19.18
N PHE A 350 -6.30 -9.05 -20.20
CA PHE A 350 -5.27 -8.08 -20.58
C PHE A 350 -5.88 -6.75 -21.01
N ILE A 351 -6.93 -6.75 -21.84
CA ILE A 351 -7.61 -5.51 -22.23
C ILE A 351 -8.30 -4.87 -21.00
N ALA A 352 -8.92 -5.68 -20.14
CA ALA A 352 -9.63 -5.21 -18.95
C ALA A 352 -8.73 -4.47 -17.93
N ILE A 353 -7.42 -4.76 -17.88
CA ILE A 353 -6.49 -4.08 -16.97
C ILE A 353 -5.95 -2.76 -17.53
N LEU A 354 -6.01 -2.53 -18.85
CA LEU A 354 -5.44 -1.33 -19.48
C LEU A 354 -5.93 0.00 -18.88
N PRO A 355 -7.23 0.20 -18.59
CA PRO A 355 -7.71 1.45 -18.01
C PRO A 355 -7.11 1.72 -16.63
N MET A 356 -6.91 0.69 -15.81
CA MET A 356 -6.27 0.82 -14.51
C MET A 356 -4.79 1.22 -14.64
N LEU A 357 -4.07 0.66 -15.63
CA LEU A 357 -2.70 1.07 -15.93
C LEU A 357 -2.63 2.52 -16.38
N VAL A 358 -3.57 2.96 -17.24
CA VAL A 358 -3.65 4.36 -17.68
C VAL A 358 -3.89 5.29 -16.49
N VAL A 359 -4.86 4.97 -15.63
CA VAL A 359 -5.12 5.73 -14.39
C VAL A 359 -3.84 5.79 -13.53
N PHE A 360 -3.15 4.68 -13.32
CA PHE A 360 -1.91 4.67 -12.56
C PHE A 360 -0.83 5.58 -13.17
N VAL A 361 -0.58 5.47 -14.48
CA VAL A 361 0.46 6.27 -15.16
C VAL A 361 0.11 7.77 -15.13
N VAL A 362 -1.15 8.13 -15.36
CA VAL A 362 -1.61 9.53 -15.34
C VAL A 362 -1.50 10.13 -13.94
N PHE A 363 -1.84 9.36 -12.90
CA PHE A 363 -1.92 9.89 -11.54
C PHE A 363 -0.69 9.61 -10.65
N ASN A 364 0.31 8.85 -11.12
CA ASN A 364 1.48 8.47 -10.30
C ASN A 364 2.20 9.67 -9.65
N LYS A 365 2.33 10.80 -10.36
CA LYS A 365 2.99 12.01 -9.86
C LYS A 365 2.24 12.61 -8.67
N PHE A 366 0.91 12.56 -8.69
CA PHE A 366 0.09 13.06 -7.58
C PHE A 366 0.23 12.20 -6.34
N ILE A 367 0.26 10.87 -6.53
CA ILE A 367 0.47 9.90 -5.44
C ILE A 367 1.86 10.10 -4.80
N ILE A 368 2.92 10.20 -5.61
CA ILE A 368 4.30 10.36 -5.13
C ILE A 368 4.50 11.71 -4.42
N ASN A 369 3.95 12.79 -4.99
CA ASN A 369 4.09 14.13 -4.41
C ASN A 369 3.35 14.27 -3.07
N GLY A 370 2.22 13.58 -2.89
CA GLY A 370 1.49 13.53 -1.61
C GLY A 370 2.30 12.86 -0.49
N LEU A 371 3.05 11.80 -0.81
CA LEU A 371 3.89 11.07 0.16
C LEU A 371 5.18 11.83 0.51
N SER A 372 5.82 12.47 -0.48
CA SER A 372 7.09 13.18 -0.27
C SER A 372 6.99 14.38 0.68
N LYS A 373 5.84 15.08 0.71
CA LYS A 373 5.62 16.23 1.61
C LYS A 373 5.70 15.86 3.10
N ARG A 374 5.36 14.63 3.48
CA ARG A 374 5.50 14.14 4.88
C ARG A 374 6.95 13.76 5.26
N GLY A 375 7.79 13.41 4.29
CA GLY A 375 9.19 13.03 4.56
C GLY A 375 10.09 14.24 4.86
N SER A 376 9.83 15.38 4.23
CA SER A 376 10.69 16.58 4.35
C SER A 376 10.62 17.31 5.70
N SER A 377 9.55 17.11 6.49
CA SER A 377 9.44 17.72 7.83
C SER A 377 10.13 16.91 8.94
N SER A 378 10.57 15.68 8.66
CA SER A 378 11.24 14.81 9.64
C SER A 378 12.78 14.86 9.55
N SER A 379 13.34 15.58 8.55
CA SER A 379 14.78 15.56 8.24
C SER A 379 15.53 16.84 8.60
N LYS A 380 14.91 17.79 9.31
CA LYS A 380 15.60 18.96 9.86
C LYS A 380 15.44 18.96 11.37
N GLY A 381 16.30 18.19 12.03
CA GLY A 381 16.48 18.14 13.48
C GLY A 381 17.95 18.01 13.80
#